data_AF-A0A7K4JUZ7-F1
#
_entry.id   AF-A0A7K4JUZ7-F1
#
_cell.length_a   1.000
_cell.length_b   1.000
_cell.length_c   1.000
_cell.angle_alpha   90.00
_cell.angle_beta   90.00
_cell.angle_gamma   90.00
#
_symmetry.space_group_name_H-M   'P 1'
#
loop_
_entity.id
_entity.type
_entity.pdbx_description
1 polymer ?
#
loop_
_entity_poly.entity_id
_entity_poly.type
_entity_poly.pdbx_seq_one_letter_code
_entity_poly.pdbx_strand_id
1 'polypeptide(L)' 'RAYSVLLGVRELSGPPGPGVAVPLSRLLPHPGYAGEATSGDIALAQLAWAVTFSDVVLPVCLPGPD' A
#
# COMPACT_ATOMS: atom_id res chain seq x y z
N ARG A 1 4.31 4.54 14.68
CA ARG A 1 3.03 3.79 14.59
C ARG A 1 3.28 2.52 13.80
N ALA A 2 2.67 1.40 14.16
CA ALA A 2 2.76 0.16 13.40
C ALA A 2 1.55 0.07 12.46
N TYR A 3 1.78 -0.24 11.20
CA TYR A 3 0.76 -0.33 10.16
C TYR A 3 0.85 -1.67 9.45
N SER A 4 -0.28 -2.16 8.97
CA SER A 4 -0.37 -3.31 8.06
C SER A 4 -1.22 -2.95 6.87
N VAL A 5 -0.92 -3.53 5.72
CA VAL A 5 -1.70 -3.43 4.50
C VAL A 5 -2.43 -4.74 4.29
N LEU A 6 -3.73 -4.65 3.99
CA LEU A 6 -4.57 -5.78 3.63
C LEU A 6 -4.72 -5.79 2.10
N LEU A 7 -4.18 -6.82 1.45
CA LEU A 7 -4.23 -6.99 0.00
C LEU A 7 -5.16 -8.14 -0.39
N GLY A 8 -5.71 -8.11 -1.61
CA GLY A 8 -6.52 -9.21 -2.16
C GLY A 8 -7.90 -9.36 -1.55
N VAL A 9 -8.42 -8.30 -0.93
CA VAL A 9 -9.76 -8.28 -0.33
C VAL A 9 -10.73 -7.48 -1.17
N ARG A 10 -11.99 -7.93 -1.17
CA ARG A 10 -13.12 -7.22 -1.78
C ARG A 10 -13.99 -6.50 -0.76
N GLU A 11 -14.12 -7.06 0.43
CA GLU A 11 -14.90 -6.53 1.54
C GLU A 11 -13.97 -6.23 2.72
N LEU A 12 -14.15 -5.08 3.37
CA LEU A 12 -13.37 -4.69 4.56
C LEU A 12 -13.95 -5.26 5.87
N SER A 13 -15.19 -5.74 5.83
CA SER A 13 -15.92 -6.31 6.95
C SER A 13 -16.58 -7.61 6.54
N GLY A 14 -16.56 -8.62 7.41
CA GLY A 14 -17.15 -9.94 7.13
C GLY A 14 -16.13 -11.08 7.34
N PRO A 15 -16.50 -12.33 6.99
CA PRO A 15 -15.58 -13.45 7.09
C PRO A 15 -14.32 -13.19 6.28
N PRO A 16 -13.13 -13.62 6.76
CA PRO A 16 -11.89 -13.38 6.06
C PRO A 16 -11.94 -14.07 4.70
N GLY A 17 -12.07 -13.26 3.64
CA GLY A 17 -11.79 -13.70 2.28
C GLY A 17 -10.30 -14.06 2.11
N PRO A 18 -9.85 -14.40 0.89
CA PRO A 18 -8.48 -14.85 0.62
C PRO A 18 -7.40 -13.74 0.72
N GLY A 19 -7.66 -12.68 1.49
CA GLY A 19 -6.74 -11.55 1.65
C GLY A 19 -5.51 -11.88 2.48
N VAL A 20 -4.45 -11.11 2.27
CA VAL A 20 -3.20 -11.20 3.03
C VAL A 20 -2.93 -9.88 3.76
N ALA A 21 -2.70 -9.97 5.06
CA ALA A 21 -2.29 -8.83 5.88
C ALA A 21 -0.76 -8.85 6.03
N VAL A 22 -0.10 -7.78 5.60
CA VAL A 22 1.37 -7.64 5.66
C VAL A 22 1.74 -6.36 6.41
N PRO A 23 2.54 -6.43 7.49
CA PRO A 23 3.06 -5.26 8.16
C PRO A 23 3.93 -4.40 7.23
N LEU A 24 4.00 -3.10 7.51
CA LEU A 24 4.99 -2.23 6.87
C LEU A 24 6.35 -2.34 7.59
N SER A 25 7.41 -2.53 6.81
CA SER A 25 8.78 -2.35 7.30
C SER A 25 9.17 -0.88 7.31
N ARG A 26 8.66 -0.09 6.35
CA ARG A 26 8.97 1.33 6.23
C ARG A 26 7.81 2.11 5.64
N LEU A 27 7.62 3.34 6.11
CA LEU A 27 6.75 4.34 5.51
C LEU A 27 7.60 5.57 5.16
N LEU A 28 7.51 6.01 3.91
CA LEU A 28 8.34 7.06 3.33
C LEU A 28 7.45 8.14 2.71
N PRO A 29 7.02 9.15 3.49
CA PRO A 29 6.33 10.30 2.92
C PRO A 29 7.26 11.09 2.01
N HIS A 30 6.70 11.74 1.00
CA HIS A 30 7.44 12.66 0.15
C HIS A 30 8.11 13.76 1.01
N PRO A 31 9.40 14.09 0.81
CA PRO A 31 10.11 15.04 1.66
C PRO A 31 9.54 16.46 1.62
N GLY A 32 8.81 16.82 0.56
CA GLY A 32 8.12 18.10 0.42
C GLY A 32 6.72 18.17 1.05
N TYR A 33 6.19 17.05 1.57
CA TYR A 33 4.89 17.06 2.24
C TYR A 33 4.99 17.80 3.57
N ALA A 34 4.14 18.82 3.76
CA ALA A 34 4.12 19.64 4.96
C ALA A 34 2.71 19.72 5.61
N GLY A 35 1.79 18.85 5.22
CA GLY A 35 0.43 18.76 5.74
C GLY A 35 -0.66 19.06 4.72
N GLU A 36 -1.87 19.27 5.21
CA GLU A 36 -3.06 19.51 4.39
C GLU A 36 -2.86 20.67 3.40
N ALA A 37 -3.32 20.50 2.16
CA ALA A 37 -3.19 21.48 1.07
C ALA A 37 -1.74 21.83 0.64
N THR A 38 -0.73 21.04 1.04
CA THR A 38 0.65 21.19 0.56
C THR A 38 0.96 20.25 -0.61
N SER A 39 2.03 20.54 -1.36
CA SER A 39 2.46 19.67 -2.45
C SER A 39 3.06 18.35 -1.95
N GLY A 40 3.09 17.34 -2.82
CA GLY A 40 3.71 16.05 -2.52
C GLY A 40 2.88 15.17 -1.59
N ASP A 41 1.55 15.20 -1.72
CA ASP A 41 0.65 14.27 -1.04
C ASP A 41 0.77 12.84 -1.63
N ILE A 42 1.90 12.19 -1.31
CA ILE A 42 2.26 10.85 -1.74
C ILE A 42 3.27 10.24 -0.75
N ALA A 43 3.22 8.92 -0.60
CA ALA A 43 4.17 8.16 0.21
C ALA A 43 4.44 6.78 -0.40
N LEU A 44 5.62 6.23 -0.13
CA LEU A 44 5.94 4.82 -0.37
C LEU A 44 5.76 4.02 0.92
N ALA A 45 4.99 2.93 0.83
CA ALA A 45 4.80 1.98 1.92
C ALA A 45 5.50 0.66 1.57
N GLN A 46 6.63 0.40 2.23
CA GLN A 46 7.40 -0.83 2.01
C GLN A 46 6.84 -1.95 2.90
N LEU A 47 6.38 -3.03 2.28
CA LEU A 47 5.94 -4.23 2.99
C LEU A 47 7.12 -4.91 3.72
N ALA A 48 6.84 -5.61 4.82
CA ALA A 48 7.84 -6.38 5.56
C ALA A 48 8.38 -7.58 4.78
N TRP A 49 7.58 -8.13 3.87
CA TRP A 49 7.98 -9.16 2.91
C TRP A 49 7.21 -8.98 1.60
N ALA A 50 7.78 -9.52 0.52
CA ALA A 50 7.13 -9.52 -0.79
C ALA A 50 5.87 -10.40 -0.76
N VAL A 51 4.81 -9.94 -1.44
CA VAL A 51 3.61 -10.73 -1.68
C VAL A 51 3.72 -11.46 -3.01
N THR A 52 3.12 -12.64 -3.08
CA THR A 52 2.97 -13.36 -4.34
C THR A 52 1.81 -12.77 -5.13
N PHE A 53 2.04 -12.42 -6.40
CA PHE A 53 0.96 -12.01 -7.29
C PHE A 53 0.04 -13.17 -7.64
N SER A 54 -1.24 -12.88 -7.76
CA SER A 54 -2.31 -13.84 -8.03
C SER A 54 -3.47 -13.14 -8.73
N ASP A 55 -4.53 -13.89 -9.04
CA ASP A 55 -5.75 -13.33 -9.63
C ASP A 55 -6.43 -12.24 -8.77
N VAL A 56 -6.08 -12.16 -7.48
CA VAL A 56 -6.62 -11.17 -6.53
C VAL A 56 -5.57 -10.16 -6.03
N VAL A 57 -4.28 -10.36 -6.31
CA VAL A 57 -3.21 -9.41 -5.96
C VAL A 57 -2.36 -9.14 -7.19
N LEU A 58 -2.57 -7.99 -7.81
CA LEU A 58 -1.85 -7.56 -9.00
C LEU A 58 -1.31 -6.13 -8.80
N PRO A 59 -0.11 -5.81 -9.34
CA PRO A 59 0.40 -4.46 -9.33
C PRO A 59 -0.32 -3.60 -10.38
N VAL A 60 -0.42 -2.30 -10.13
CA VAL A 60 -0.77 -1.31 -11.15
C VAL A 60 0.51 -0.75 -11.78
N CYS A 61 0.47 -0.47 -13.08
CA CYS A 61 1.57 0.18 -13.77
C CYS A 61 1.72 1.64 -13.29
N LEU A 62 2.96 2.09 -13.14
CA LEU A 62 3.24 3.51 -12.99
C LEU A 62 3.29 4.16 -14.38
N PRO A 63 2.88 5.43 -14.52
CA PRO A 63 3.09 6.17 -15.75
C PRO A 63 4.58 6.20 -16.10
N GLY A 64 4.87 6.25 -17.39
CA GLY A 64 6.21 6.54 -17.87
C GLY A 64 6.65 7.96 -17.46
N PRO A 65 7.93 8.29 -17.64
CA PRO A 65 8.47 9.59 -17.28
C PRO A 65 8.00 10.78 -18.17
N ASP A 66 7.04 10.58 -19.08
CA ASP A 66 6.61 11.55 -20.11
C ASP A 66 5.41 12.40 -19.70
#